data_AF-A0A0N4YK90-F1
#
_entry.id   AF-A0A0N4YK90-F1
#
_cell.length_a   1.000
_cell.length_b   1.000
_cell.length_c   1.000
_cell.angle_alpha   90.00
_cell.angle_beta   90.00
_cell.angle_gamma   90.00
#
_symmetry.space_group_name_H-M   'P 1'
#
loop_
_entity.id
_entity.type
_entity.pdbx_description
1 polymer ?
#
loop_
_entity_poly.entity_id
_entity_poly.type
_entity_poly.pdbx_seq_one_letter_code
_entity_poly.pdbx_strand_id
1 'polypeptide(L)'
;MPFYLLPHASLNVKTPKKDRLSATEMLQVRKVMEHVYEKILNSAEAGIGEAQIPVQIPTNIEQKMELYCNEQKLDPDMDLRSVKHFVWKQGGDLLLYYKPLK
;
A
#
# COMPACT_ATOMS: atom_id res chain seq x y z
N MET A 1 12.63 -0.26 -8.92
CA MET A 1 11.52 -1.15 -9.26
C MET A 1 10.21 -0.38 -9.28
N PRO A 2 9.61 -0.17 -10.47
CA PRO A 2 8.33 0.50 -10.61
C PRO A 2 7.16 -0.39 -10.21
N PHE A 3 6.13 0.23 -9.63
CA PHE A 3 4.87 -0.41 -9.29
C PHE A 3 3.73 0.62 -9.29
N TYR A 4 2.50 0.14 -9.41
CA TYR A 4 1.28 0.92 -9.29
C TYR A 4 0.58 0.58 -7.98
N LEU A 5 -0.04 1.59 -7.38
CA LEU A 5 -0.77 1.48 -6.13
C LEU A 5 -2.19 2.01 -6.32
N LEU A 6 -3.18 1.19 -5.96
CA LEU A 6 -4.61 1.51 -6.11
C LEU A 6 -5.40 1.09 -4.87
N PRO A 7 -6.57 1.69 -4.60
CA PRO A 7 -7.50 1.16 -3.62
C PRO A 7 -8.03 -0.22 -4.06
N HIS A 8 -8.19 -1.14 -3.12
CA HIS A 8 -8.82 -2.42 -3.37
C HIS A 8 -10.29 -2.25 -3.80
N ALA A 9 -10.77 -3.11 -4.71
CA ALA A 9 -12.10 -3.00 -5.29
C ALA A 9 -13.23 -2.94 -4.25
N SER A 10 -13.05 -3.59 -3.09
CA SER A 10 -14.00 -3.57 -1.98
C SER A 10 -14.22 -2.19 -1.33
N LEU A 11 -13.38 -1.20 -1.63
CA LEU A 11 -13.53 0.16 -1.10
C LEU A 11 -14.52 1.01 -1.92
N ASN A 12 -14.98 0.51 -3.07
CA ASN A 12 -15.95 1.18 -3.96
C ASN A 12 -15.59 2.65 -4.27
N VAL A 13 -14.29 2.96 -4.43
CA VAL A 13 -13.82 4.31 -4.77
C VAL A 13 -14.21 4.62 -6.21
N LYS A 14 -15.05 5.65 -6.42
CA LYS A 14 -15.62 5.98 -7.74
C LYS A 14 -14.58 6.41 -8.78
N THR A 15 -13.50 7.05 -8.35
CA THR A 15 -12.38 7.49 -9.19
C THR A 15 -11.06 7.17 -8.50
N PRO A 16 -10.60 5.90 -8.57
CA PRO A 16 -9.38 5.49 -7.90
C PRO A 16 -8.17 6.13 -8.59
N LYS A 17 -7.35 6.85 -7.83
CA LYS A 17 -6.09 7.40 -8.33
C LYS A 17 -5.10 6.24 -8.52
N LYS A 18 -4.61 6.07 -9.74
CA LYS A 18 -3.58 5.06 -10.06
C LYS A 18 -2.21 5.70 -9.96
N ASP A 19 -1.63 5.67 -8.77
CA ASP A 19 -0.31 6.24 -8.53
C ASP A 19 0.79 5.27 -8.97
N ARG A 20 1.70 5.75 -9.84
CA ARG A 20 2.89 4.99 -10.24
C ARG A 20 4.05 5.42 -9.34
N LEU A 21 4.57 4.48 -8.57
CA LEU A 21 5.66 4.67 -7.62
C LEU A 21 6.89 3.87 -8.04
N SER A 22 8.02 4.14 -7.41
CA SER A 22 9.25 3.38 -7.61
C SER A 22 10.00 3.23 -6.30
N ALA A 23 10.48 2.02 -6.04
CA ALA A 23 11.23 1.67 -4.85
C ALA A 23 12.36 0.68 -5.15
N THR A 24 13.19 0.36 -4.15
CA THR A 24 14.17 -0.72 -4.26
C THR A 24 13.46 -2.08 -4.28
N GLU A 25 14.11 -3.08 -4.88
CA GLU A 25 13.57 -4.45 -4.94
C GLU A 25 13.42 -5.10 -3.56
N MET A 26 14.29 -4.71 -2.62
CA MET A 26 14.31 -5.18 -1.23
C MET A 26 13.35 -4.42 -0.31
N LEU A 27 12.58 -3.45 -0.83
CA LEU A 27 11.60 -2.75 0.00
C LEU A 27 10.54 -3.76 0.48
N GLN A 28 10.37 -3.85 1.79
CA GLN A 28 9.37 -4.72 2.38
C GLN A 28 7.95 -4.21 2.13
N VAL A 29 7.01 -5.14 1.99
CA VAL A 29 5.57 -4.87 1.89
C VAL A 29 5.10 -4.04 3.08
N ARG A 30 5.57 -4.32 4.30
CA ARG A 30 5.33 -3.51 5.51
C ARG A 30 5.59 -2.03 5.28
N LYS A 31 6.70 -1.67 4.62
CA LYS A 31 7.07 -0.27 4.38
C LYS A 31 6.13 0.42 3.37
N VAL A 32 5.60 -0.35 2.41
CA VAL A 32 4.56 0.13 1.49
C VAL A 32 3.25 0.36 2.24
N MET A 33 2.88 -0.53 3.17
CA MET A 33 1.69 -0.36 4.02
C MET A 33 1.78 0.93 4.86
N GLU A 34 2.91 1.15 5.53
CA GLU A 34 3.14 2.37 6.31
C GLU A 34 3.01 3.62 5.43
N HIS A 35 3.61 3.60 4.23
CA HIS A 35 3.48 4.71 3.28
C HIS A 35 2.02 5.00 2.89
N VAL A 36 1.23 3.96 2.60
CA VAL A 36 -0.21 4.11 2.32
C VAL A 36 -0.92 4.74 3.52
N TYR A 37 -0.63 4.26 4.72
CA TYR A 37 -1.29 4.73 5.94
C TYR A 37 -1.04 6.22 6.15
N GLU A 38 0.23 6.64 6.14
CA GLU A 38 0.63 8.01 6.42
C GLU A 38 0.27 8.97 5.28
N LYS A 39 0.54 8.59 4.03
CA LYS A 39 0.46 9.52 2.89
C LYS A 39 -0.86 9.47 2.15
N ILE A 40 -1.60 8.37 2.19
CA ILE A 40 -2.82 8.21 1.42
C ILE A 40 -4.04 8.29 2.33
N LEU A 41 -4.06 7.51 3.42
CA LEU A 41 -5.22 7.48 4.33
C LEU A 41 -5.25 8.70 5.25
N ASN A 42 -4.16 9.01 5.95
CA ASN A 42 -4.11 10.18 6.84
C ASN A 42 -4.12 11.52 6.06
N SER A 43 -3.63 11.54 4.81
CA SER A 43 -3.74 12.76 3.99
C SER A 43 -5.18 13.05 3.53
N ALA A 44 -6.06 12.05 3.49
CA ALA A 44 -7.47 12.25 3.13
C ALA A 44 -8.28 12.91 4.26
N GLU A 45 -7.84 12.76 5.53
CA GLU A 45 -8.49 13.37 6.70
C GLU A 45 -7.95 14.76 7.03
N ALA A 46 -6.82 15.18 6.43
CA ALA A 46 -6.18 16.48 6.67
C ALA A 46 -6.81 17.66 5.88
N GLY A 47 -8.10 17.59 5.56
CA GLY A 47 -8.89 18.77 5.27
C GLY A 47 -9.32 19.38 6.60
N ILE A 48 -8.97 20.66 6.83
CA ILE A 48 -9.16 21.48 8.05
C ILE A 48 -8.29 21.15 9.28
N GLY A 49 -7.23 21.93 9.46
CA GLY A 49 -6.74 22.31 10.79
C GLY A 49 -5.34 21.80 11.15
N GLU A 50 -4.47 22.76 11.41
CA GLU A 50 -3.13 22.61 11.97
C GLU A 50 -3.12 21.74 13.25
N ALA A 51 -2.53 20.55 13.17
CA ALA A 51 -1.75 19.96 14.26
C ALA A 51 -0.86 18.86 13.65
N GLN A 52 0.43 19.15 13.51
CA GLN A 52 1.46 18.17 13.12
C GLN A 52 1.73 17.21 14.29
N ILE A 53 0.71 16.51 14.78
CA ILE A 53 0.92 15.38 15.67
C ILE A 53 1.65 14.34 14.80
N PRO A 54 2.84 13.86 15.19
CA PRO A 54 3.46 12.76 14.48
C PRO A 54 2.46 11.61 14.51
N VAL A 55 1.94 11.24 13.34
CA VAL A 55 1.13 10.03 13.20
C VAL A 55 2.00 8.90 13.71
N GLN A 56 1.69 8.38 14.89
CA GLN A 56 2.40 7.24 15.44
C GLN A 56 2.09 6.08 14.51
N ILE A 57 3.05 5.75 13.63
CA ILE A 57 2.93 4.60 12.74
C ILE A 57 2.69 3.40 13.64
N PRO A 58 1.53 2.73 13.53
CA PRO A 58 1.24 1.58 14.35
C PRO A 58 2.33 0.53 14.13
N THR A 59 2.95 0.05 15.21
CA THR A 59 3.97 -1.01 15.13
C THR A 59 3.41 -2.26 14.45
N ASN A 60 2.09 -2.46 14.55
CA ASN A 60 1.32 -3.53 13.92
C ASN A 60 0.47 -3.00 12.75
N ILE A 61 1.13 -2.43 11.72
CA ILE A 61 0.44 -1.90 10.54
C ILE A 61 -0.42 -2.96 9.84
N GLU A 62 -0.01 -4.22 9.91
CA GLU A 62 -0.73 -5.38 9.37
C GLU A 62 -2.10 -5.63 10.03
N GLN A 63 -2.35 -5.06 11.22
CA GLN A 63 -3.66 -5.08 11.88
C GLN A 63 -4.55 -3.90 11.46
N LYS A 64 -3.99 -2.90 10.78
CA LYS A 64 -4.70 -1.70 10.32
C LYS A 64 -5.00 -1.72 8.83
N MET A 65 -4.21 -2.45 8.04
CA MET A 65 -4.45 -2.58 6.61
C MET A 65 -3.84 -3.84 6.01
N GLU A 66 -4.27 -4.11 4.79
CA GLU A 66 -3.82 -5.21 3.97
C GLU A 66 -3.37 -4.69 2.60
N LEU A 67 -2.39 -5.38 2.01
CA LEU A 67 -1.98 -5.19 0.62
C LEU A 67 -2.26 -6.47 -0.16
N TYR A 68 -2.68 -6.30 -1.41
CA TYR A 68 -3.01 -7.40 -2.31
C TYR A 68 -2.27 -7.24 -3.65
N CYS A 69 -1.92 -8.35 -4.27
CA CYS A 69 -1.47 -8.44 -5.66
C CYS A 69 -2.13 -9.68 -6.28
N ASN A 70 -2.73 -9.55 -7.46
CA ASN A 70 -3.51 -10.63 -8.11
C ASN A 70 -4.51 -11.29 -7.15
N GLU A 71 -5.30 -10.49 -6.42
CA GLU A 71 -6.29 -10.94 -5.43
C GLU A 71 -5.72 -11.72 -4.23
N GLN A 72 -4.40 -11.92 -4.17
CA GLN A 72 -3.71 -12.56 -3.06
C GLN A 72 -3.24 -11.53 -2.04
N LYS A 73 -3.58 -11.74 -0.76
CA LYS A 73 -3.05 -10.96 0.36
C LYS A 73 -1.53 -11.17 0.46
N LEU A 74 -0.79 -10.08 0.57
CA LEU A 74 0.66 -10.09 0.71
C LEU A 74 1.07 -10.18 2.17
N ASP A 75 2.15 -10.92 2.43
CA ASP A 75 2.79 -10.98 3.73
C ASP A 75 3.61 -9.69 3.96
N PRO A 76 3.46 -8.99 5.10
CA PRO A 76 4.23 -7.79 5.43
C PRO A 76 5.76 -7.97 5.37
N ASP A 77 6.26 -9.18 5.62
CA ASP A 77 7.69 -9.47 5.69
C ASP A 77 8.30 -9.79 4.31
N MET A 78 7.48 -9.98 3.27
CA MET A 78 7.95 -10.11 1.89
C MET A 78 8.54 -8.80 1.36
N ASP A 79 9.50 -8.89 0.45
CA ASP A 79 9.98 -7.77 -0.36
C ASP A 79 9.31 -7.70 -1.75
N LEU A 80 9.41 -6.54 -2.41
CA LEU A 80 8.81 -6.33 -3.73
C LEU A 80 9.31 -7.30 -4.79
N ARG A 81 10.57 -7.73 -4.71
CA ARG A 81 11.14 -8.75 -5.60
C ARG A 81 10.40 -10.08 -5.45
N SER A 82 10.20 -10.54 -4.23
CA SER A 82 9.51 -11.77 -3.89
C SER A 82 8.05 -11.70 -4.32
N VAL A 83 7.38 -10.57 -4.10
CA VAL A 83 6.01 -10.35 -4.59
C VAL A 83 5.96 -10.47 -6.12
N LYS A 84 6.92 -9.86 -6.85
CA LYS A 84 6.96 -9.98 -8.30
C LYS A 84 7.21 -11.40 -8.79
N HIS A 85 8.13 -12.10 -8.15
CA HIS A 85 8.52 -13.45 -8.55
C HIS A 85 7.45 -14.50 -8.21
N PHE A 86 6.87 -14.44 -7.00
CA PHE A 86 5.99 -15.48 -6.48
C PHE A 86 4.49 -15.16 -6.63
N VAL A 87 4.08 -13.91 -6.80
CA VAL A 87 2.65 -13.51 -6.83
C VAL A 87 2.26 -12.93 -8.17
N TRP A 88 3.00 -11.92 -8.66
CA TRP A 88 2.68 -11.24 -9.92
C TRP A 88 2.89 -12.16 -11.13
N LYS A 89 4.04 -12.83 -11.21
CA LYS A 89 4.39 -13.84 -12.24
C LYS A 89 4.22 -13.42 -13.70
N GLN A 90 4.04 -12.12 -13.98
CA GLN A 90 3.88 -11.58 -15.32
C GLN A 90 4.84 -10.43 -15.61
N GLY A 91 4.97 -10.07 -16.89
CA GLY A 91 5.79 -8.94 -17.33
C GLY A 91 5.24 -7.60 -16.84
N GLY A 92 6.11 -6.58 -16.85
CA GLY A 92 5.74 -5.20 -16.54
C GLY A 92 5.87 -4.80 -15.06
N ASP A 93 5.18 -3.72 -14.74
CA ASP A 93 5.18 -3.08 -13.42
C ASP A 93 4.20 -3.80 -12.49
N LEU A 94 4.60 -3.98 -11.22
CA LEU A 94 3.74 -4.58 -10.20
C LEU A 94 2.44 -3.77 -10.02
N LEU A 95 1.34 -4.46 -9.75
CA LEU A 95 0.06 -3.85 -9.42
C LEU A 95 -0.34 -4.24 -8.00
N LEU A 96 -0.35 -3.26 -7.10
CA LEU A 96 -0.66 -3.43 -5.68
C LEU A 96 -1.97 -2.74 -5.32
N TYR A 97 -2.75 -3.39 -4.46
CA TYR A 97 -4.03 -2.89 -4.00
C TYR A 97 -4.06 -2.78 -2.48
N TYR A 98 -4.34 -1.59 -1.95
CA TYR A 98 -4.44 -1.39 -0.50
C TYR A 98 -5.89 -1.45 0.00
N LYS A 99 -6.06 -2.01 1.19
CA LYS A 99 -7.36 -2.13 1.86
C LYS A 99 -7.20 -1.84 3.36
N PRO A 100 -7.69 -0.70 3.88
CA PRO A 100 -7.77 -0.49 5.33
C PRO A 100 -8.70 -1.52 5.97
N LEU A 101 -8.32 -1.98 7.15
CA LEU A 101 -9.12 -2.82 8.04
C LEU A 101 -9.97 -1.90 8.94
N LYS A 102 -11.24 -2.27 9.14
CA LYS A 102 -12.15 -1.60 10.09
C LYS A 102 -12.08 -2.27 11.45
#